data_AF-A0A847JH88-F1
#
_entry.id   AF-A0A847JH88-F1
#
_cell.length_a   1.000
_cell.length_b   1.000
_cell.length_c   1.000
_cell.angle_alpha   90.00
_cell.angle_beta   90.00
_cell.angle_gamma   90.00
#
_symmetry.space_group_name_H-M   'P 1'
#
loop_
_entity.id
_entity.type
_entity.pdbx_description
1 polymer ?
#
loop_
_entity_poly.entity_id
_entity_poly.type
_entity_poly.pdbx_seq_one_letter_code
_entity_poly.pdbx_strand_id
1 'polypeptide(L)'
;MRTKKAIFIAACLLLGAVLQPFAFAVEGEAFVPVVRFLNLGEPLDHDESAAVTGGDVRMSLNQDRTKLKVNVIDNEYEARLGRIPPKEVFEIDVHNRVVDTQKAPFMTADAAGRKLASSGSVTSKPSQFPEGYWSITAVTPREDKYGPYMISTNAVGKVETYVNDGKGNYKASGVYKDTGYAVHSNTNPFDASKSYGCLIVKQDDLSRVAGVLKQDREENPKAVQKILVRPPVKKPHKLFGNRGDM
;
A
#
# COMPACT_ATOMS: atom_id res chain seq x y z
N MET A 1 11.43 39.13 -21.24
CA MET A 1 10.41 38.07 -21.44
C MET A 1 10.67 36.73 -20.71
N ARG A 2 11.62 36.63 -19.78
CA ARG A 2 11.91 35.36 -19.06
C ARG A 2 11.36 35.27 -17.62
N THR A 3 10.93 36.38 -17.03
CA THR A 3 10.46 36.43 -15.64
C THR A 3 8.97 36.13 -15.45
N LYS A 4 8.12 36.32 -16.48
CA LYS A 4 6.67 36.08 -16.37
C LYS A 4 6.25 34.61 -16.47
N LYS A 5 7.07 33.73 -17.08
CA LYS A 5 6.76 32.29 -17.19
C LYS A 5 7.04 31.50 -15.90
N ALA A 6 8.02 31.92 -15.09
CA ALA A 6 8.37 31.24 -13.85
C ALA A 6 7.27 31.40 -12.76
N ILE A 7 6.60 32.55 -12.73
CA ILE A 7 5.53 32.83 -11.75
C ILE A 7 4.27 32.00 -12.07
N PHE A 8 3.98 31.75 -13.35
CA PHE A 8 2.82 30.95 -13.75
C PHE A 8 2.98 29.46 -13.41
N ILE A 9 4.19 28.90 -13.50
CA ILE A 9 4.46 27.50 -13.14
C ILE A 9 4.43 27.31 -11.61
N ALA A 10 4.91 28.30 -10.84
CA ALA A 10 4.82 28.27 -9.38
C ALA A 10 3.36 28.38 -8.89
N ALA A 11 2.53 29.18 -9.55
CA ALA A 11 1.10 29.30 -9.23
C ALA A 11 0.31 28.00 -9.56
N CYS A 12 0.64 27.31 -10.65
CA CYS A 12 0.02 26.03 -10.99
C CYS A 12 0.43 24.88 -10.04
N LEU A 13 1.67 24.87 -9.55
CA LEU A 13 2.13 23.89 -8.54
C LEU A 13 1.51 24.14 -7.17
N LEU A 14 1.23 25.40 -6.82
CA LEU A 14 0.51 25.75 -5.60
C LEU A 14 -0.99 25.48 -5.69
N LEU A 15 -1.64 25.68 -6.85
CA LEU A 15 -3.05 25.30 -7.02
C LEU A 15 -3.27 23.78 -7.09
N GLY A 16 -2.31 23.00 -7.60
CA GLY A 16 -2.36 21.54 -7.58
C GLY A 16 -2.34 20.93 -6.17
N ALA A 17 -1.86 21.68 -5.18
CA ALA A 17 -1.87 21.28 -3.78
C ALA A 17 -3.19 21.59 -3.05
N VAL A 18 -4.04 22.47 -3.60
CA VAL A 18 -5.29 22.92 -2.95
C VAL A 18 -6.50 22.04 -3.33
N LEU A 19 -6.37 21.16 -4.33
CA LEU A 19 -7.45 20.29 -4.82
C LEU A 19 -7.26 18.81 -4.49
N GLN A 20 -6.48 18.47 -3.45
CA GLN A 20 -6.61 17.13 -2.87
C GLN A 20 -7.97 17.05 -2.15
N PRO A 21 -8.92 16.23 -2.62
CA PRO A 21 -10.13 16.02 -1.87
C PRO A 21 -9.71 15.39 -0.54
N PHE A 22 -10.11 16.07 0.53
CA PHE A 22 -10.03 15.67 1.92
C PHE A 22 -9.81 14.16 2.07
N ALA A 23 -8.60 13.78 2.46
CA ALA A 23 -8.37 12.48 3.08
C ALA A 23 -9.22 12.48 4.36
N PHE A 24 -10.43 11.94 4.26
CA PHE A 24 -11.22 11.57 5.41
C PHE A 24 -10.31 10.78 6.35
N ALA A 25 -10.28 11.19 7.61
CA ALA A 25 -9.61 10.43 8.66
C ALA A 25 -10.33 9.06 8.74
N VAL A 26 -9.82 8.08 8.01
CA VAL A 26 -10.24 6.69 8.15
C VAL A 26 -9.35 6.10 9.22
N GLU A 27 -9.89 5.96 10.42
CA GLU A 27 -9.36 5.07 11.45
C GLU A 27 -9.45 3.63 10.93
N GLY A 28 -8.45 3.20 10.16
CA GLY A 28 -8.23 1.79 9.88
C GLY A 28 -7.42 1.20 11.01
N GLU A 29 -8.06 0.66 12.05
CA GLU A 29 -7.38 -0.26 12.95
C GLU A 29 -7.11 -1.57 12.19
N ALA A 30 -5.87 -2.06 12.27
CA ALA A 30 -5.51 -3.35 11.69
C ALA A 30 -6.23 -4.47 12.45
N PHE A 31 -7.24 -5.07 11.83
CA PHE A 31 -7.89 -6.26 12.36
C PHE A 31 -6.97 -7.46 12.16
N VAL A 32 -6.78 -8.29 13.20
CA VAL A 32 -5.93 -9.49 13.17
C VAL A 32 -6.82 -10.73 13.25
N PRO A 33 -7.06 -11.47 12.16
CA PRO A 33 -7.89 -12.67 12.24
C PRO A 33 -7.10 -13.87 12.71
N VAL A 34 -7.71 -14.60 13.63
CA VAL A 34 -7.26 -15.90 14.10
C VAL A 34 -7.35 -16.91 12.95
N VAL A 35 -6.23 -17.62 12.76
CA VAL A 35 -5.94 -18.70 11.81
C VAL A 35 -7.16 -19.52 11.38
N ARG A 36 -7.46 -19.54 10.06
CA ARG A 36 -8.08 -20.70 9.39
C ARG A 36 -7.71 -20.77 7.90
N PHE A 37 -7.70 -22.00 7.42
CA PHE A 37 -6.95 -22.55 6.29
C PHE A 37 -7.40 -22.10 4.88
N LEU A 38 -6.42 -22.18 3.97
CA LEU A 38 -6.47 -22.08 2.50
C LEU A 38 -6.59 -20.66 1.91
N ASN A 39 -5.75 -20.43 0.89
CA ASN A 39 -5.42 -19.16 0.24
C ASN A 39 -6.59 -18.46 -0.47
N LEU A 40 -7.68 -18.15 0.21
CA LEU A 40 -8.70 -17.22 -0.24
C LEU A 40 -8.44 -15.93 0.56
N GLY A 41 -8.48 -14.75 -0.06
CA GLY A 41 -8.50 -13.51 0.71
C GLY A 41 -9.62 -13.59 1.75
N GLU A 42 -9.38 -13.11 2.97
CA GLU A 42 -10.24 -13.42 4.12
C GLU A 42 -11.73 -13.15 3.80
N PRO A 43 -12.64 -14.09 4.13
CA PRO A 43 -14.07 -13.91 3.93
C PRO A 43 -14.54 -12.63 4.64
N LEU A 44 -15.43 -11.88 3.97
CA LEU A 44 -16.18 -10.82 4.65
C LEU A 44 -17.11 -11.46 5.67
N ASP A 45 -17.32 -10.78 6.80
CA ASP A 45 -18.35 -11.20 7.74
C ASP A 45 -19.76 -10.93 7.19
N HIS A 46 -20.80 -11.33 7.94
CA HIS A 46 -22.19 -11.18 7.50
C HIS A 46 -22.60 -9.71 7.31
N ASP A 47 -22.14 -8.81 8.18
CA ASP A 47 -22.53 -7.39 8.16
C ASP A 47 -21.81 -6.67 7.03
N GLU A 48 -20.51 -6.92 6.87
CA GLU A 48 -19.71 -6.45 5.73
C GLU A 48 -20.28 -6.99 4.41
N SER A 49 -20.62 -8.28 4.35
CA SER A 49 -21.18 -8.89 3.12
C SER A 49 -22.55 -8.31 2.75
N ALA A 50 -23.41 -8.06 3.74
CA ALA A 50 -24.74 -7.48 3.53
C ALA A 50 -24.70 -5.99 3.17
N ALA A 51 -23.72 -5.23 3.67
CA ALA A 51 -23.54 -3.82 3.36
C ALA A 51 -23.02 -3.57 1.92
N VAL A 52 -22.36 -4.56 1.32
CA VAL A 52 -21.82 -4.50 -0.04
C VAL A 52 -22.90 -4.89 -1.05
N THR A 53 -23.02 -4.16 -2.15
CA THR A 53 -23.98 -4.48 -3.22
C THR A 53 -23.26 -4.83 -4.53
N GLY A 54 -22.46 -5.91 -4.55
CA GLY A 54 -21.83 -6.49 -5.75
C GLY A 54 -20.40 -7.02 -5.50
N GLY A 55 -19.55 -7.03 -6.53
CA GLY A 55 -18.26 -7.76 -6.59
C GLY A 55 -17.18 -7.36 -5.58
N ASP A 56 -16.19 -8.25 -5.45
CA ASP A 56 -15.11 -8.14 -4.48
C ASP A 56 -13.78 -8.70 -5.04
N VAL A 57 -12.73 -7.88 -5.03
CA VAL A 57 -11.37 -8.30 -5.36
C VAL A 57 -10.54 -8.35 -4.08
N ARG A 58 -10.10 -9.56 -3.71
CA ARG A 58 -9.28 -9.78 -2.52
C ARG A 58 -7.88 -10.22 -2.89
N MET A 59 -6.93 -9.36 -2.56
CA MET A 59 -5.51 -9.63 -2.73
C MET A 59 -4.87 -10.07 -1.42
N SER A 60 -3.90 -10.98 -1.49
CA SER A 60 -3.13 -11.43 -0.33
C SER A 60 -1.65 -11.50 -0.68
N LEU A 61 -0.85 -10.75 0.06
CA LEU A 61 0.61 -10.78 -0.03
C LEU A 61 1.12 -11.95 0.80
N ASN A 62 1.94 -12.80 0.19
CA ASN A 62 2.59 -13.89 0.92
C ASN A 62 3.56 -13.35 1.99
N GLN A 63 3.93 -14.21 2.95
CA GLN A 63 4.75 -13.80 4.10
C GLN A 63 6.15 -13.33 3.72
N ASP A 64 6.69 -13.84 2.60
CA ASP A 64 7.99 -13.42 2.07
C ASP A 64 7.90 -12.13 1.24
N ARG A 65 6.70 -11.61 1.00
CA ARG A 65 6.43 -10.39 0.22
C ARG A 65 6.95 -10.45 -1.22
N THR A 66 6.91 -11.64 -1.80
CA THR A 66 7.37 -11.98 -3.15
C THR A 66 6.24 -12.31 -4.12
N LYS A 67 5.06 -12.69 -3.60
CA LYS A 67 3.90 -13.09 -4.38
C LYS A 67 2.65 -12.38 -3.89
N LEU A 68 1.89 -11.81 -4.84
CA LEU A 68 0.56 -11.27 -4.58
C LEU A 68 -0.46 -12.19 -5.24
N LYS A 69 -1.25 -12.87 -4.42
CA LYS A 69 -2.37 -13.67 -4.89
C LYS A 69 -3.61 -12.79 -5.01
N VAL A 70 -4.26 -12.79 -6.18
CA VAL A 70 -5.48 -12.04 -6.48
C VAL A 70 -6.62 -13.04 -6.63
N ASN A 71 -7.68 -12.84 -5.84
CA ASN A 71 -8.93 -13.58 -5.96
C ASN A 71 -10.00 -12.60 -6.44
N VAL A 72 -10.62 -12.91 -7.58
CA VAL A 72 -11.75 -12.15 -8.11
C VAL A 72 -13.00 -12.92 -7.73
N ILE A 73 -13.83 -12.33 -6.90
CA ILE A 73 -15.00 -12.99 -6.30
C ILE A 73 -16.24 -12.55 -7.06
N ASP A 74 -17.19 -13.48 -7.20
CA ASP A 74 -18.47 -13.16 -7.79
C ASP A 74 -19.26 -12.16 -6.92
N ASN A 75 -20.16 -11.44 -7.56
CA ASN A 75 -21.05 -10.46 -6.94
C ASN A 75 -22.14 -11.16 -6.11
N GLU A 76 -22.33 -12.47 -6.21
CA GLU A 76 -23.28 -13.21 -5.39
C GLU A 76 -22.94 -13.20 -3.89
N TYR A 77 -23.97 -13.13 -3.03
CA TYR A 77 -23.82 -13.08 -1.57
C TYR A 77 -23.03 -14.28 -1.01
N GLU A 78 -23.30 -15.49 -1.50
CA GLU A 78 -22.65 -16.73 -1.06
C GLU A 78 -21.16 -16.77 -1.44
N ALA A 79 -20.79 -16.20 -2.59
CA ALA A 79 -19.40 -16.04 -3.01
C ALA A 79 -18.64 -15.09 -2.08
N ARG A 80 -19.28 -14.00 -1.65
CA ARG A 80 -18.67 -13.03 -0.72
C ARG A 80 -18.42 -13.61 0.67
N LEU A 81 -19.26 -14.55 1.12
CA LEU A 81 -19.03 -15.33 2.34
C LEU A 81 -17.96 -16.43 2.18
N GLY A 82 -17.40 -16.61 0.98
CA GLY A 82 -16.39 -17.64 0.69
C GLY A 82 -16.96 -19.05 0.55
N ARG A 83 -18.28 -19.19 0.33
CA ARG A 83 -18.95 -20.48 0.13
C ARG A 83 -18.92 -20.94 -1.33
N ILE A 84 -18.81 -20.00 -2.26
CA ILE A 84 -18.56 -20.25 -3.68
C ILE A 84 -17.11 -19.87 -3.98
N PRO A 85 -16.35 -20.69 -4.73
CA PRO A 85 -14.98 -20.36 -5.11
C PRO A 85 -14.92 -19.07 -5.95
N PRO A 86 -13.79 -18.34 -5.93
CA PRO A 86 -13.61 -17.15 -6.76
C PRO A 86 -13.75 -17.47 -8.26
N LYS A 87 -14.29 -16.53 -9.03
CA LYS A 87 -14.42 -16.64 -10.50
C LYS A 87 -13.05 -16.73 -11.19
N GLU A 88 -12.05 -16.07 -10.62
CA GLU A 88 -10.68 -16.11 -11.10
C GLU A 88 -9.70 -16.03 -9.94
N VAL A 89 -8.62 -16.81 -10.04
CA VAL A 89 -7.51 -16.78 -9.09
C VAL A 89 -6.21 -16.77 -9.86
N PHE A 90 -5.36 -15.78 -9.60
CA PHE A 90 -4.02 -15.72 -10.18
C PHE A 90 -3.01 -15.18 -9.17
N GLU A 91 -1.74 -15.48 -9.41
CA GLU A 91 -0.63 -15.05 -8.57
C GLU A 91 0.40 -14.35 -9.44
N ILE A 92 0.92 -13.22 -8.96
CA ILE A 92 1.90 -12.40 -9.65
C ILE A 92 3.14 -12.18 -8.79
N ASP A 93 4.26 -11.94 -9.46
CA ASP A 93 5.49 -11.54 -8.78
C ASP A 93 5.36 -10.11 -8.26
N VAL A 94 5.77 -9.91 -7.01
CA VAL A 94 5.84 -8.61 -6.37
C VAL A 94 7.12 -8.53 -5.56
N HIS A 95 7.61 -7.34 -5.25
CA HIS A 95 8.59 -7.18 -4.19
C HIS A 95 8.31 -5.94 -3.34
N ASN A 96 8.73 -6.01 -2.09
CA ASN A 96 8.60 -4.89 -1.14
C ASN A 96 9.97 -4.50 -0.56
N ARG A 97 10.92 -4.28 -1.47
CA ARG A 97 12.27 -3.81 -1.15
C ARG A 97 12.28 -2.30 -0.99
N VAL A 98 12.81 -1.84 0.14
CA VAL A 98 12.78 -0.44 0.54
C VAL A 98 14.17 0.19 0.33
N VAL A 99 14.19 1.44 -0.12
CA VAL A 99 15.43 2.23 -0.21
C VAL A 99 15.95 2.50 1.20
N ASP A 100 17.23 2.21 1.44
CA ASP A 100 17.87 2.55 2.71
C ASP A 100 18.27 4.03 2.71
N THR A 101 17.45 4.87 3.35
CA THR A 101 17.64 6.33 3.40
C THR A 101 16.90 6.92 4.59
N GLN A 102 17.31 8.11 5.03
CA GLN A 102 16.58 8.94 6.01
C GLN A 102 15.90 10.14 5.34
N LYS A 103 15.97 10.24 4.01
CA LYS A 103 15.55 11.41 3.23
C LYS A 103 14.27 11.14 2.43
N ALA A 104 13.51 10.10 2.77
CA ALA A 104 12.24 9.86 2.10
C ALA A 104 11.19 10.91 2.53
N PRO A 105 10.20 11.21 1.67
CA PRO A 105 9.08 12.06 2.07
C PRO A 105 8.33 11.48 3.26
N PHE A 106 7.99 12.31 4.24
CA PHE A 106 7.08 11.93 5.32
C PHE A 106 5.64 12.30 4.92
N MET A 107 4.80 11.30 4.72
CA MET A 107 3.40 11.46 4.35
C MET A 107 2.53 11.19 5.57
N THR A 108 2.32 12.20 6.41
CA THR A 108 1.60 12.06 7.68
C THR A 108 0.15 11.56 7.53
N ALA A 109 -0.22 10.54 8.31
CA ALA A 109 -1.59 10.01 8.33
C ALA A 109 -2.51 10.69 9.36
N ASP A 110 -1.96 11.36 10.39
CA ASP A 110 -2.75 11.89 11.51
C ASP A 110 -2.41 13.35 11.87
N ALA A 111 -3.12 13.89 12.86
CA ALA A 111 -2.96 15.28 13.30
C ALA A 111 -1.60 15.53 13.97
N ALA A 112 -1.05 14.54 14.67
CA ALA A 112 0.24 14.65 15.35
C ALA A 112 1.38 14.78 14.34
N GLY A 113 1.37 13.95 13.29
CA GLY A 113 2.34 14.04 12.20
C GLY A 113 2.17 15.32 11.38
N ARG A 114 0.94 15.84 11.18
CA ARG A 114 0.72 17.16 10.53
C ARG A 114 1.35 18.30 11.32
N LYS A 115 1.17 18.30 12.65
CA LYS A 115 1.80 19.29 13.53
C LYS A 115 3.33 19.22 13.43
N LEU A 116 3.90 18.02 13.39
CA LEU A 116 5.34 17.84 13.19
C LEU A 116 5.78 18.34 11.80
N ALA A 117 5.10 17.95 10.73
CA ALA A 117 5.44 18.36 9.37
C ALA A 117 5.36 19.88 9.18
N SER A 118 4.49 20.58 9.93
CA SER A 118 4.41 22.04 9.91
C SER A 118 5.53 22.74 10.68
N SER A 119 6.29 22.05 11.54
CA SER A 119 7.33 22.67 12.37
C SER A 119 8.69 22.77 11.68
N GLY A 120 8.87 22.11 10.54
CA GLY A 120 10.11 22.16 9.77
C GLY A 120 10.17 21.18 8.61
N SER A 121 11.35 21.04 8.00
CA SER A 121 11.58 20.03 6.96
C SER A 121 11.74 18.66 7.60
N VAL A 122 10.67 17.87 7.55
CA VAL A 122 10.60 16.51 8.10
C VAL A 122 10.73 15.50 6.97
N THR A 123 11.57 14.51 7.21
CA THR A 123 11.81 13.36 6.34
C THR A 123 11.59 12.07 7.11
N SER A 124 11.54 10.95 6.42
CA SER A 124 11.33 9.64 7.02
C SER A 124 12.41 8.65 6.58
N LYS A 125 12.62 7.65 7.43
CA LYS A 125 13.19 6.37 7.01
C LYS A 125 12.04 5.49 6.54
N PRO A 126 11.97 5.16 5.24
CA PRO A 126 10.85 4.41 4.71
C PRO A 126 10.81 3.01 5.30
N SER A 127 9.60 2.46 5.41
CA SER A 127 9.34 1.11 5.92
C SER A 127 8.66 0.26 4.84
N GLN A 128 8.63 -1.05 5.07
CA GLN A 128 7.88 -1.95 4.18
C GLN A 128 6.38 -1.64 4.23
N PHE A 129 5.65 -2.13 3.23
CA PHE A 129 4.20 -2.01 3.18
C PHE A 129 3.61 -2.55 4.48
N PRO A 130 2.78 -1.79 5.21
CA PRO A 130 2.39 -2.17 6.55
C PRO A 130 1.53 -3.44 6.55
N GLU A 131 1.70 -4.25 7.59
CA GLU A 131 0.86 -5.41 7.86
C GLU A 131 -0.57 -4.98 8.17
N GLY A 132 -1.53 -5.85 7.85
CA GLY A 132 -2.95 -5.60 8.09
C GLY A 132 -3.80 -5.80 6.84
N TYR A 133 -5.05 -5.38 6.95
CA TYR A 133 -6.03 -5.48 5.88
C TYR A 133 -6.40 -4.08 5.40
N TRP A 134 -6.05 -3.77 4.16
CA TRP A 134 -6.11 -2.41 3.62
C TRP A 134 -7.01 -2.34 2.39
N SER A 135 -7.76 -1.25 2.26
CA SER A 135 -8.66 -1.03 1.14
C SER A 135 -7.95 -0.37 -0.04
N ILE A 136 -8.32 -0.77 -1.25
CA ILE A 136 -7.94 -0.12 -2.50
C ILE A 136 -8.83 1.09 -2.72
N THR A 137 -8.23 2.28 -2.69
CA THR A 137 -8.97 3.54 -2.77
C THR A 137 -9.13 4.01 -4.21
N ALA A 138 -8.11 3.82 -5.05
CA ALA A 138 -8.16 4.25 -6.45
C ALA A 138 -7.25 3.41 -7.35
N VAL A 139 -7.61 3.34 -8.63
CA VAL A 139 -6.77 2.81 -9.71
C VAL A 139 -6.59 3.91 -10.75
N THR A 140 -5.41 4.52 -10.79
CA THR A 140 -5.14 5.69 -11.62
C THR A 140 -4.14 5.35 -12.73
N PRO A 141 -4.45 5.59 -14.02
CA PRO A 141 -3.47 5.48 -15.11
C PRO A 141 -2.28 6.40 -14.89
N ARG A 142 -1.09 5.96 -15.26
CA ARG A 142 0.17 6.71 -15.15
C ARG A 142 1.02 6.49 -16.39
N GLU A 143 1.87 7.47 -16.66
CA GLU A 143 2.85 7.44 -17.76
C GLU A 143 4.25 7.84 -17.27
N ASP A 144 4.43 7.90 -15.96
CA ASP A 144 5.67 8.33 -15.32
C ASP A 144 6.41 7.15 -14.68
N LYS A 145 7.36 7.45 -13.78
CA LYS A 145 8.22 6.46 -13.11
C LYS A 145 7.48 5.36 -12.34
N TYR A 146 6.16 5.47 -12.17
CA TYR A 146 5.33 4.49 -11.47
C TYR A 146 4.73 3.42 -12.40
N GLY A 147 5.06 3.45 -13.70
CA GLY A 147 4.56 2.49 -14.70
C GLY A 147 3.14 2.82 -15.18
N PRO A 148 2.38 1.85 -15.71
CA PRO A 148 1.10 2.12 -16.40
C PRO A 148 -0.06 2.49 -15.47
N TYR A 149 0.02 2.10 -14.20
CA TYR A 149 -1.02 2.36 -13.20
C TYR A 149 -0.43 2.62 -11.82
N MET A 150 -1.20 3.32 -10.99
CA MET A 150 -1.02 3.41 -9.54
C MET A 150 -2.29 2.87 -8.87
N ILE A 151 -2.16 1.81 -8.09
CA ILE A 151 -3.24 1.27 -7.26
C ILE A 151 -3.02 1.80 -5.84
N SER A 152 -3.77 2.85 -5.50
CA SER A 152 -3.69 3.52 -4.20
C SER A 152 -4.42 2.74 -3.12
N THR A 153 -3.91 2.80 -1.89
CA THR A 153 -4.54 2.15 -0.73
C THR A 153 -4.75 3.15 0.41
N ASN A 154 -5.56 2.78 1.40
CA ASN A 154 -5.67 3.50 2.67
C ASN A 154 -4.67 3.00 3.73
N ALA A 155 -3.62 2.29 3.32
CA ALA A 155 -2.69 1.70 4.26
C ALA A 155 -1.95 2.74 5.10
N VAL A 156 -1.84 2.44 6.40
CA VAL A 156 -1.17 3.30 7.38
C VAL A 156 -0.04 2.53 8.05
N GLY A 157 1.18 2.98 7.79
CA GLY A 157 2.39 2.46 8.38
C GLY A 157 2.89 3.31 9.54
N LYS A 158 4.01 2.89 10.12
CA LYS A 158 4.79 3.68 11.07
C LYS A 158 6.20 3.84 10.52
N VAL A 159 6.72 5.05 10.57
CA VAL A 159 8.07 5.38 10.09
C VAL A 159 8.81 6.19 11.14
N GLU A 160 10.13 5.97 11.22
CA GLU A 160 11.01 6.88 11.94
C GLU A 160 11.09 8.19 11.17
N THR A 161 10.87 9.32 11.85
CA THR A 161 10.94 10.66 11.27
C THR A 161 12.19 11.39 11.71
N TYR A 162 12.66 12.29 10.85
CA TYR A 162 13.89 13.05 11.02
C TYR A 162 13.66 14.51 10.65
N VAL A 163 14.11 15.42 11.51
CA VAL A 163 14.08 16.87 11.27
C VAL A 163 15.46 17.32 10.81
N ASN A 164 15.52 18.05 9.70
CA ASN A 164 16.76 18.67 9.23
C ASN A 164 17.11 19.89 10.10
N ASP A 165 18.34 19.95 10.61
CA ASP A 165 18.82 21.06 11.45
C ASP A 165 19.28 22.30 10.66
N GLY A 166 19.07 22.31 9.34
CA GLY A 166 19.50 23.39 8.43
C GLY A 166 20.98 23.34 8.08
N LYS A 167 21.77 22.45 8.70
CA LYS A 167 23.20 22.23 8.44
C LYS A 167 23.47 20.91 7.72
N GLY A 168 22.40 20.25 7.26
CA GLY A 168 22.47 18.97 6.56
C GLY A 168 22.48 17.74 7.49
N ASN A 169 22.35 17.92 8.82
CA ASN A 169 22.16 16.81 9.74
C ASN A 169 20.69 16.50 9.95
N TYR A 170 20.38 15.23 10.12
CA TYR A 170 19.03 14.71 10.31
C TYR A 170 18.91 14.16 11.73
N LYS A 171 18.15 14.85 12.58
CA LYS A 171 17.92 14.42 13.97
C LYS A 171 16.64 13.61 14.06
N ALA A 172 16.71 12.43 14.67
CA ALA A 172 15.53 11.60 14.91
C ALA A 172 14.49 12.38 15.74
N SER A 173 13.25 12.39 15.26
CA SER A 173 12.13 13.11 15.87
C SER A 173 11.09 12.18 16.50
N GLY A 174 11.20 10.87 16.27
CA GLY A 174 10.31 9.85 16.81
C GLY A 174 9.74 8.94 15.73
N VAL A 175 8.68 8.22 16.07
CA VAL A 175 7.97 7.31 15.17
C VAL A 175 6.55 7.83 14.98
N TYR A 176 6.14 8.05 13.73
CA TYR A 176 4.85 8.63 13.39
C TYR A 176 4.08 7.79 12.37
N LYS A 177 2.76 7.95 12.34
CA LYS A 177 1.91 7.30 11.36
C LYS A 177 2.10 7.93 9.98
N ASP A 178 2.26 7.09 8.98
CA ASP A 178 2.60 7.45 7.60
C ASP A 178 1.64 6.77 6.61
N THR A 179 1.44 7.38 5.45
CA THR A 179 0.58 6.88 4.38
C THR A 179 1.30 6.95 3.03
N GLY A 180 0.61 6.63 1.93
CA GLY A 180 1.20 6.63 0.58
C GLY A 180 1.71 5.27 0.12
N TYR A 181 1.39 4.20 0.86
CA TYR A 181 1.67 2.83 0.43
C TYR A 181 0.70 2.45 -0.70
N ALA A 182 1.25 2.04 -1.84
CA ALA A 182 0.50 1.70 -3.03
C ALA A 182 1.07 0.45 -3.72
N VAL A 183 0.35 -0.06 -4.72
CA VAL A 183 0.85 -1.08 -5.66
C VAL A 183 1.05 -0.43 -7.02
N HIS A 184 2.28 -0.49 -7.54
CA HIS A 184 2.61 0.10 -8.83
C HIS A 184 3.80 -0.61 -9.47
N SER A 185 4.22 -0.16 -10.65
CA SER A 185 5.41 -0.70 -11.33
C SER A 185 6.52 0.34 -11.31
N ASN A 186 7.64 0.04 -11.95
CA ASN A 186 8.73 0.99 -12.10
C ASN A 186 9.16 1.01 -13.56
N THR A 187 9.76 2.12 -13.97
CA THR A 187 10.53 2.16 -15.22
C THR A 187 11.89 1.47 -15.06
N ASN A 188 12.38 1.34 -13.82
CA ASN A 188 13.56 0.54 -13.50
C ASN A 188 13.26 -0.97 -13.59
N PRO A 189 14.28 -1.82 -13.87
CA PRO A 189 14.12 -3.27 -13.88
C PRO A 189 13.52 -3.82 -12.58
N PHE A 190 12.54 -4.71 -12.71
CA PHE A 190 11.84 -5.33 -11.59
C PHE A 190 12.83 -5.89 -10.56
N ASP A 191 13.82 -6.68 -10.97
CA ASP A 191 14.76 -7.36 -10.07
C ASP A 191 15.78 -6.44 -9.38
N ALA A 192 15.86 -5.15 -9.73
CA ALA A 192 16.79 -4.20 -9.13
C ALA A 192 16.09 -3.04 -8.40
N SER A 193 14.81 -2.80 -8.68
CA SER A 193 14.12 -1.62 -8.18
C SER A 193 13.85 -1.66 -6.67
N LYS A 194 13.74 -0.48 -6.07
CA LYS A 194 13.37 -0.26 -4.66
C LYS A 194 12.35 0.87 -4.58
N SER A 195 11.54 0.88 -3.55
CA SER A 195 10.52 1.90 -3.29
C SER A 195 10.70 2.52 -1.89
N TYR A 196 9.84 3.48 -1.54
CA TYR A 196 9.73 3.98 -0.17
C TYR A 196 8.69 3.22 0.67
N GLY A 197 8.27 2.04 0.23
CA GLY A 197 7.32 1.18 0.96
C GLY A 197 6.24 0.55 0.10
N CYS A 198 6.06 1.02 -1.14
CA CYS A 198 5.13 0.44 -2.10
C CYS A 198 5.48 -1.00 -2.48
N LEU A 199 4.45 -1.74 -2.91
CA LEU A 199 4.59 -3.03 -3.57
C LEU A 199 4.87 -2.79 -5.06
N ILE A 200 5.99 -3.33 -5.54
CA ILE A 200 6.38 -3.21 -6.94
C ILE A 200 6.02 -4.48 -7.69
N VAL A 201 5.35 -4.34 -8.83
CA VAL A 201 4.87 -5.40 -9.71
C VAL A 201 5.40 -5.16 -11.13
N LYS A 202 5.52 -6.19 -11.97
CA LYS A 202 5.81 -6.05 -13.41
C LYS A 202 4.68 -5.29 -14.12
N GLN A 203 4.98 -4.59 -15.21
CA GLN A 203 4.00 -3.69 -15.86
C GLN A 203 2.78 -4.44 -16.44
N ASP A 204 3.00 -5.59 -17.06
CA ASP A 204 1.92 -6.41 -17.63
C ASP A 204 1.01 -6.97 -16.53
N ASP A 205 1.60 -7.52 -15.47
CA ASP A 205 0.87 -8.01 -14.30
C ASP A 205 0.07 -6.88 -13.62
N LEU A 206 0.67 -5.70 -13.46
CA LEU A 206 -0.02 -4.54 -12.90
C LEU A 206 -1.19 -4.10 -13.77
N SER A 207 -1.05 -4.15 -15.09
CA SER A 207 -2.12 -3.82 -16.03
C SER A 207 -3.29 -4.81 -15.92
N ARG A 208 -2.99 -6.11 -15.76
CA ARG A 208 -4.00 -7.14 -15.48
C ARG A 208 -4.75 -6.87 -14.18
N VAL A 209 -4.03 -6.62 -13.07
CA VAL A 209 -4.66 -6.31 -11.77
C VAL A 209 -5.51 -5.04 -11.86
N ALA A 210 -5.00 -4.00 -12.50
CA ALA A 210 -5.74 -2.75 -12.69
C ALA A 210 -7.02 -2.97 -13.51
N GLY A 211 -6.97 -3.80 -14.55
CA GLY A 211 -8.14 -4.19 -15.35
C GLY A 211 -9.21 -4.87 -14.51
N VAL A 212 -8.83 -5.88 -13.72
CA VAL A 212 -9.74 -6.60 -12.82
C VAL A 212 -10.38 -5.66 -11.79
N LEU A 213 -9.59 -4.81 -11.14
CA LEU A 213 -10.11 -3.85 -10.14
C LEU A 213 -11.05 -2.80 -10.76
N LYS A 214 -10.77 -2.35 -11.99
CA LYS A 214 -11.66 -1.42 -12.69
C LYS A 214 -12.96 -2.09 -13.09
N GLN A 215 -12.88 -3.26 -13.72
CA GLN A 215 -14.06 -4.03 -14.12
C GLN A 215 -14.96 -4.32 -12.92
N ASP A 216 -14.39 -4.76 -11.80
CA ASP A 216 -15.14 -5.02 -10.56
C ASP A 216 -15.87 -3.76 -10.05
N ARG A 217 -15.25 -2.59 -10.15
CA ARG A 217 -15.85 -1.30 -9.75
C ARG A 217 -16.86 -0.77 -10.77
N GLU A 218 -16.72 -1.10 -12.05
CA GLU A 218 -17.68 -0.79 -13.12
C GLU A 218 -18.93 -1.67 -12.99
N GLU A 219 -18.77 -2.96 -12.70
CA GLU A 219 -19.85 -3.91 -12.41
C GLU A 219 -20.55 -3.55 -11.08
N ASN A 220 -19.80 -3.04 -10.10
CA ASN A 220 -20.34 -2.59 -8.82
C ASN A 220 -19.59 -1.36 -8.25
N PRO A 221 -20.20 -0.17 -8.29
CA PRO A 221 -19.62 1.04 -7.70
C PRO A 221 -19.35 0.97 -6.19
N LYS A 222 -19.99 0.05 -5.47
CA LYS A 222 -19.78 -0.22 -4.03
C LYS A 222 -18.89 -1.42 -3.76
N ALA A 223 -18.11 -1.86 -4.75
CA ALA A 223 -17.22 -3.00 -4.60
C ALA A 223 -16.22 -2.76 -3.48
N VAL A 224 -16.00 -3.79 -2.67
CA VAL A 224 -14.94 -3.79 -1.67
C VAL A 224 -13.74 -4.44 -2.30
N GLN A 225 -12.61 -3.74 -2.28
CA GLN A 225 -11.37 -4.21 -2.87
C GLN A 225 -10.29 -4.05 -1.81
N LYS A 226 -9.66 -5.14 -1.41
CA LYS A 226 -8.76 -5.15 -0.24
C LYS A 226 -7.47 -5.91 -0.54
N ILE A 227 -6.41 -5.57 0.20
CA ILE A 227 -5.13 -6.27 0.26
C ILE A 227 -4.82 -6.69 1.69
N LEU A 228 -4.62 -7.99 1.88
CA LEU A 228 -4.11 -8.58 3.11
C LEU A 228 -2.60 -8.67 3.07
N VAL A 229 -1.94 -8.04 4.03
CA VAL A 229 -0.49 -8.12 4.23
C VAL A 229 -0.23 -8.86 5.55
N ARG A 230 0.20 -10.11 5.43
CA ARG A 230 0.48 -10.96 6.59
C ARG A 230 1.81 -10.58 7.25
N PRO A 231 1.94 -10.80 8.57
CA PRO A 231 3.23 -10.68 9.24
C PRO A 231 4.24 -11.66 8.63
N PRO A 232 5.52 -11.27 8.50
CA PRO A 232 6.56 -12.16 8.06
C PRO A 232 6.71 -13.33 9.05
N VAL A 233 7.07 -14.50 8.55
CA VAL A 233 7.38 -15.64 9.42
C VAL A 233 8.56 -15.25 10.30
N LYS A 234 8.35 -15.13 11.61
CA LYS A 234 9.47 -15.13 12.55
C LYS A 234 10.15 -16.49 12.39
N LYS A 235 11.32 -16.54 11.76
CA LYS A 235 12.16 -17.74 11.78
C LYS A 235 12.31 -18.12 13.27
N PRO A 236 12.02 -19.38 13.65
CA PRO A 236 12.23 -19.78 15.03
C PRO A 236 13.67 -19.43 15.40
N HIS A 237 13.84 -18.66 16.47
CA HIS A 237 15.16 -18.48 17.08
C HIS A 237 15.71 -19.90 17.28
N LYS A 238 16.87 -20.21 16.67
CA LYS A 238 17.60 -21.43 17.01
C LYS A 238 17.97 -21.32 18.49
N LEU A 239 17.10 -21.83 19.36
CA LEU A 239 17.29 -21.92 20.80
C LEU A 239 18.06 -23.18 21.18
N PHE A 240 18.95 -23.67 20.32
CA PHE A 240 19.88 -24.73 20.68
C PHE A 240 21.20 -24.50 19.94
N GLY A 241 22.21 -24.08 20.70
CA GLY A 241 23.60 -24.36 20.35
C GLY A 241 23.73 -25.87 20.30
N ASN A 242 24.21 -26.39 19.18
CA ASN A 242 24.60 -27.79 19.09
C ASN A 242 25.70 -28.02 20.14
N ARG A 243 25.37 -28.75 21.20
CA ARG A 243 26.35 -29.64 21.82
C ARG A 243 26.64 -30.73 20.79
N GLY A 244 27.61 -30.48 19.94
CA GLY A 244 27.97 -31.38 18.86
C GLY A 244 29.37 -31.14 18.29
N ASP A 245 30.16 -30.25 18.89
CA ASP A 245 31.60 -30.17 18.63
C ASP A 245 32.32 -30.65 19.90
N MET A 246 33.15 -31.68 19.71
CA MET A 246 34.03 -32.29 20.69
C MET A 246 35.03 -31.30 21.27
#